data_AF-I3EED2-F1
#
_entry.id   AF-I3EED2-F1
#
_cell.length_a   1.000
_cell.length_b   1.000
_cell.length_c   1.000
_cell.angle_alpha   90.00
_cell.angle_beta   90.00
_cell.angle_gamma   90.00
#
_symmetry.space_group_name_H-M   'P 1'
#
loop_
_entity.id
_entity.type
_entity.pdbx_description
1 polymer ?
#
loop_
_entity_poly.entity_id
_entity_poly.type
_entity_poly.pdbx_seq_one_letter_code
_entity_poly.pdbx_strand_id
1 'polypeptide(L)'
;MADSSSHAIKERKHLETDMPLAFNTQLEPQEENTKGANSTGILQALAALNFRAGRATLTLNLETITALYPKLWHKLNPETRILLLQEELNRRSGSIEAAMANQLAELISNVSSTQLQEWPEELWHNAWQIVLSISEGNRVSAVANLWCFRDFAQITMSRGYEEWCYIMIGQTEAPFKYLFHEIALEFALKETMYPIRFTDVWNMGKGDRENANKNLLLECQRLDRLLRKKAGRIIHNQKKKKSTEIQTANIEGFLAIATDVVRGDIGQESAVAKFNKIEEKTT
;
A
#
# COMPACT_ATOMS: atom_id res chain seq x y z
N MET A 1 57.43 25.78 45.24
CA MET A 1 57.01 26.61 44.11
C MET A 1 56.38 25.71 43.08
N ALA A 2 55.29 26.19 42.47
CA ALA A 2 54.38 25.49 41.58
C ALA A 2 54.97 25.25 40.18
N ASP A 3 54.46 24.26 39.42
CA ASP A 3 53.44 24.55 38.41
C ASP A 3 52.91 23.30 37.67
N SER A 4 51.66 23.45 37.25
CA SER A 4 50.77 22.54 36.51
C SER A 4 51.02 22.54 34.99
N SER A 5 50.24 21.72 34.25
CA SER A 5 49.78 21.92 32.84
C SER A 5 50.73 21.35 31.76
N SER A 6 50.34 20.80 30.59
CA SER A 6 49.07 20.47 29.91
C SER A 6 49.38 19.91 28.49
N HIS A 7 48.34 19.33 27.84
CA HIS A 7 48.11 19.06 26.39
C HIS A 7 48.75 17.81 25.76
N ALA A 8 47.97 16.78 25.38
CA ALA A 8 47.03 16.62 24.24
C ALA A 8 47.77 16.15 22.95
N ILE A 9 47.36 15.08 22.27
CA ILE A 9 46.31 14.96 21.22
C ILE A 9 46.23 13.43 20.86
N LYS A 10 45.10 12.71 21.04
CA LYS A 10 44.04 12.33 20.04
C LYS A 10 44.56 11.51 18.82
N GLU A 11 43.91 10.50 18.21
CA GLU A 11 42.53 9.98 18.19
C GLU A 11 42.50 8.67 17.32
N ARG A 12 41.57 7.72 17.63
CA ARG A 12 40.71 6.90 16.70
C ARG A 12 41.38 5.78 15.85
N LYS A 13 40.74 4.66 15.47
CA LYS A 13 39.36 4.10 15.53
C LYS A 13 39.47 2.63 15.06
N HIS A 14 38.75 1.70 15.67
CA HIS A 14 38.03 0.64 14.94
C HIS A 14 36.77 0.29 15.74
N LEU A 15 35.62 0.67 15.18
CA LEU A 15 34.28 0.33 15.67
C LEU A 15 33.90 -1.00 15.00
N GLU A 16 33.97 -2.09 15.75
CA GLU A 16 33.08 -3.24 15.51
C GLU A 16 31.72 -2.84 16.07
N THR A 17 30.74 -2.71 15.17
CA THR A 17 29.37 -2.38 15.53
C THR A 17 28.67 -3.68 15.92
N ASP A 18 28.92 -4.14 17.15
CA ASP A 18 28.03 -5.10 17.80
C ASP A 18 26.78 -4.34 18.25
N MET A 19 25.71 -4.58 17.51
CA MET A 19 24.36 -4.13 17.79
C MET A 19 23.93 -4.72 19.15
N PRO A 20 23.63 -3.92 20.18
CA PRO A 20 23.15 -4.47 21.43
C PRO A 20 21.71 -4.96 21.22
N LEU A 21 21.56 -6.29 21.09
CA LEU A 21 20.33 -7.02 21.40
C LEU A 21 20.05 -6.88 22.91
N ALA A 22 19.63 -5.69 23.33
CA ALA A 22 19.10 -5.45 24.66
C ALA A 22 17.57 -5.69 24.65
N PHE A 23 17.18 -6.93 24.37
CA PHE A 23 15.83 -7.44 24.64
C PHE A 23 15.95 -8.67 25.53
N ASN A 24 16.39 -8.43 26.76
CA ASN A 24 16.20 -9.33 27.91
C ASN A 24 16.54 -8.54 29.18
N THR A 25 15.87 -7.42 29.39
CA THR A 25 15.67 -6.98 30.77
C THR A 25 14.62 -7.94 31.33
N GLN A 26 15.04 -8.91 32.13
CA GLN A 26 14.13 -9.57 33.06
C GLN A 26 13.48 -8.46 33.88
N LEU A 27 12.26 -8.09 33.49
CA LEU A 27 11.38 -7.27 34.30
C LEU A 27 10.98 -8.15 35.48
N GLU A 28 11.82 -8.19 36.50
CA GLU A 28 11.32 -8.53 37.82
C GLU A 28 10.19 -7.54 38.13
N PRO A 29 9.00 -8.02 38.50
CA PRO A 29 7.93 -7.13 38.92
C PRO A 29 8.38 -6.49 40.24
N GLN A 30 8.95 -5.28 40.16
CA GLN A 30 9.15 -4.45 41.34
C GLN A 30 7.76 -4.11 41.89
N GLU A 31 7.38 -4.78 42.98
CA GLU A 31 6.20 -4.45 43.77
C GLU A 31 6.44 -3.11 44.49
N GLU A 32 6.22 -1.99 43.78
CA GLU A 32 6.05 -0.71 44.45
C GLU A 32 4.64 -0.63 45.04
N ASN A 33 4.58 -0.85 46.36
CA ASN A 33 3.46 -0.51 47.22
C ASN A 33 3.18 1.00 47.19
N THR A 34 2.43 1.48 46.20
CA THR A 34 1.86 2.84 46.23
C THR A 34 0.41 2.81 45.75
N LYS A 35 -0.52 2.94 46.71
CA LYS A 35 -1.93 3.26 46.46
C LYS A 35 -2.01 4.62 45.77
N GLY A 36 -1.93 4.63 44.44
CA GLY A 36 -2.00 5.84 43.62
C GLY A 36 -1.22 5.75 42.30
N ALA A 37 -0.10 5.02 42.25
CA ALA A 37 0.76 4.96 41.05
C ALA A 37 0.27 3.95 39.98
N ASN A 38 -0.58 3.02 40.38
CA ASN A 38 -0.94 1.86 39.57
C ASN A 38 -1.88 2.21 38.39
N SER A 39 -2.92 3.03 38.58
CA SER A 39 -3.84 3.44 37.49
C SER A 39 -3.16 4.36 36.46
N THR A 40 -2.24 5.21 36.91
CA THR A 40 -1.40 6.04 36.03
C THR A 40 -0.52 5.18 35.12
N GLY A 41 -0.03 4.04 35.60
CA GLY A 41 0.76 3.09 34.80
C GLY A 41 -0.01 2.49 33.62
N ILE A 42 -1.25 2.03 33.83
CA ILE A 42 -2.09 1.52 32.72
C ILE A 42 -2.41 2.64 31.73
N LEU A 43 -2.75 3.84 32.20
CA LEU A 43 -3.01 4.99 31.33
C LEU A 43 -1.79 5.34 30.47
N GLN A 44 -0.59 5.40 31.07
CA GLN A 44 0.65 5.63 30.34
C GLN A 44 0.93 4.51 29.33
N ALA A 45 0.65 3.25 29.68
CA ALA A 45 0.88 2.13 28.80
C ALA A 45 -0.11 2.08 27.62
N LEU A 46 -1.39 2.41 27.86
CA LEU A 46 -2.38 2.62 26.79
C LEU A 46 -1.99 3.80 25.90
N ALA A 47 -1.48 4.90 26.49
CA ALA A 47 -0.98 6.04 25.73
C ALA A 47 0.26 5.71 24.88
N ALA A 48 1.03 4.69 25.25
CA ALA A 48 2.17 4.22 24.45
C ALA A 48 1.76 3.34 23.25
N LEU A 49 0.49 2.92 23.15
CA LEU A 49 0.04 2.08 22.04
C LEU A 49 0.14 2.82 20.70
N ASN A 50 0.77 2.16 19.72
CA ASN A 50 0.76 2.59 18.34
C ASN A 50 -0.40 1.93 17.59
N PHE A 51 -1.53 2.64 17.50
CA PHE A 51 -2.74 2.18 16.83
C PHE A 51 -2.61 1.98 15.31
N ARG A 52 -1.45 2.32 14.72
CA ARG A 52 -1.17 2.13 13.27
C ARG A 52 -0.25 0.95 13.00
N ALA A 53 0.20 0.26 14.04
CA ALA A 53 1.14 -0.86 13.93
C ALA A 53 0.49 -2.19 13.51
N GLY A 54 -0.83 -2.22 13.36
CA GLY A 54 -1.61 -3.39 12.99
C GLY A 54 -1.94 -4.31 14.16
N ARG A 55 -2.76 -5.32 13.87
CA ARG A 55 -3.34 -6.24 14.85
C ARG A 55 -2.29 -6.99 15.66
N ALA A 56 -1.28 -7.56 15.00
CA ALA A 56 -0.29 -8.40 15.66
C ALA A 56 0.49 -7.61 16.72
N THR A 57 0.99 -6.43 16.36
CA THR A 57 1.73 -5.55 17.27
C THR A 57 0.86 -5.05 18.42
N LEU A 58 -0.37 -4.62 18.13
CA LEU A 58 -1.29 -4.17 19.18
C LEU A 58 -1.67 -5.30 20.14
N THR A 59 -1.87 -6.51 19.64
CA THR A 59 -2.17 -7.69 20.48
C THR A 59 -1.01 -7.97 21.42
N LEU A 60 0.23 -8.03 20.90
CA LEU A 60 1.44 -8.24 21.70
C LEU A 60 1.63 -7.12 22.75
N ASN A 61 1.38 -5.86 22.36
CA ASN A 61 1.49 -4.74 23.28
C ASN A 61 0.44 -4.84 24.39
N LEU A 62 -0.81 -5.19 24.08
CA LEU A 62 -1.83 -5.38 25.09
C LEU A 62 -1.48 -6.53 26.04
N GLU A 63 -1.02 -7.67 25.51
CA GLU A 63 -0.53 -8.79 26.32
C GLU A 63 0.59 -8.35 27.27
N THR A 64 1.53 -7.54 26.77
CA THR A 64 2.61 -6.95 27.57
C THR A 64 2.05 -6.06 28.69
N ILE A 65 1.07 -5.20 28.41
CA ILE A 65 0.40 -4.37 29.42
C ILE A 65 -0.27 -5.27 30.48
N THR A 66 -0.97 -6.32 30.07
CA THR A 66 -1.62 -7.24 31.01
C THR A 66 -0.61 -7.99 31.89
N ALA A 67 0.56 -8.33 31.35
CA ALA A 67 1.63 -9.00 32.09
C ALA A 67 2.39 -8.06 33.04
N LEU A 68 2.53 -6.78 32.69
CA LEU A 68 3.14 -5.77 33.55
C LEU A 68 2.22 -5.35 34.71
N TYR A 69 0.91 -5.36 34.49
CA TYR A 69 -0.08 -4.91 35.49
C TYR A 69 -1.18 -5.94 35.79
N PRO A 70 -0.86 -7.22 36.09
CA PRO A 70 -1.86 -8.30 36.11
C PRO A 70 -2.94 -8.08 37.18
N LYS A 71 -2.52 -7.77 38.42
CA LYS A 71 -3.45 -7.52 39.54
C LYS A 71 -4.35 -6.31 39.29
N LEU A 72 -3.87 -5.30 38.57
CA LEU A 72 -4.64 -4.09 38.30
C LEU A 72 -5.56 -4.27 37.09
N TRP A 73 -5.05 -4.87 36.02
CA TRP A 73 -5.80 -5.17 34.81
C TRP A 73 -7.04 -6.01 35.12
N HIS A 74 -6.90 -7.08 35.92
CA HIS A 74 -8.00 -7.92 36.35
C HIS A 74 -9.02 -7.21 37.27
N LYS A 75 -8.62 -6.14 37.96
CA LYS A 75 -9.52 -5.35 38.82
C LYS A 75 -10.32 -4.32 38.06
N LEU A 76 -9.86 -3.89 36.88
CA LEU A 76 -10.64 -3.00 36.02
C LEU A 76 -11.80 -3.80 35.44
N ASN A 77 -13.03 -3.35 35.69
CA ASN A 77 -14.19 -3.90 35.00
C ASN A 77 -14.13 -3.55 33.49
N PRO A 78 -14.83 -4.30 32.62
CA PRO A 78 -14.82 -4.06 31.19
C PRO A 78 -15.20 -2.63 30.80
N GLU A 79 -16.19 -2.06 31.47
CA GLU A 79 -16.62 -0.66 31.30
C GLU A 79 -15.44 0.31 31.46
N THR A 80 -14.71 0.23 32.56
CA THR A 80 -13.57 1.12 32.83
C THR A 80 -12.49 0.96 31.76
N ARG A 81 -12.18 -0.28 31.33
CA ARG A 81 -11.17 -0.51 30.29
C ARG A 81 -11.58 0.13 28.96
N ILE A 82 -12.86 0.01 28.58
CA ILE A 82 -13.39 0.60 27.35
C ILE A 82 -13.38 2.14 27.42
N LEU A 83 -13.81 2.71 28.54
CA LEU A 83 -13.83 4.17 28.71
C LEU A 83 -12.41 4.77 28.71
N LEU A 84 -11.44 4.12 29.37
CA LEU A 84 -10.04 4.54 29.32
C LEU A 84 -9.47 4.49 27.90
N LEU A 85 -9.78 3.42 27.16
CA LEU A 85 -9.37 3.29 25.75
C LEU A 85 -10.02 4.37 24.88
N GLN A 86 -11.31 4.65 25.07
CA GLN A 86 -12.02 5.68 24.33
C GLN A 86 -11.48 7.08 24.63
N GLU A 87 -11.20 7.39 25.91
CA GLU A 87 -10.59 8.65 26.32
C GLU A 87 -9.21 8.85 25.68
N GLU A 88 -8.38 7.80 25.68
CA GLU A 88 -7.06 7.84 25.06
C GLU A 88 -7.15 8.04 23.53
N LEU A 89 -8.10 7.39 22.86
CA LEU A 89 -8.33 7.60 21.42
C LEU A 89 -8.83 9.03 21.12
N ASN A 90 -9.73 9.56 21.96
CA ASN A 90 -10.24 10.93 21.85
C ASN A 90 -9.17 12.01 22.09
N ARG A 91 -8.15 11.72 22.89
CA ARG A 91 -7.01 12.64 23.09
C ARG A 91 -6.15 12.80 21.84
N ARG A 92 -6.22 11.87 20.88
CA ARG A 92 -5.39 11.87 19.67
C ARG A 92 -6.08 12.60 18.53
N SER A 93 -5.30 13.28 17.71
CA SER A 93 -5.80 14.08 16.57
C SER A 93 -5.79 13.34 15.23
N GLY A 94 -5.36 12.07 15.21
CA GLY A 94 -5.27 11.31 13.97
C GLY A 94 -6.62 10.77 13.51
N SER A 95 -6.83 10.73 12.19
CA SER A 95 -8.09 10.29 11.58
C SER A 95 -8.42 8.82 11.88
N ILE A 96 -7.40 7.97 12.01
CA ILE A 96 -7.54 6.54 12.34
C ILE A 96 -8.05 6.41 13.77
N GLU A 97 -7.42 7.12 14.70
CA GLU A 97 -7.77 7.13 16.11
C GLU A 97 -9.18 7.72 16.34
N ALA A 98 -9.53 8.78 15.60
CA ALA A 98 -10.89 9.32 15.60
C ALA A 98 -11.93 8.32 15.08
N ALA A 99 -11.61 7.55 14.02
CA ALA A 99 -12.50 6.50 13.52
C ALA A 99 -12.71 5.38 14.55
N MET A 100 -11.66 4.99 15.26
CA MET A 100 -11.76 4.04 16.38
C MET A 100 -12.63 4.60 17.51
N ALA A 101 -12.40 5.84 17.92
CA ALA A 101 -13.17 6.49 18.97
C ALA A 101 -14.67 6.59 18.63
N ASN A 102 -15.00 6.90 17.38
CA ASN A 102 -16.39 6.96 16.90
C ASN A 102 -17.08 5.59 16.95
N GLN A 103 -16.43 4.52 16.47
CA GLN A 103 -17.01 3.17 16.55
C GLN A 103 -17.13 2.65 17.99
N LEU A 104 -16.18 3.02 18.86
CA LEU A 104 -16.32 2.74 20.29
C LEU A 104 -17.48 3.53 20.91
N ALA A 105 -17.64 4.81 20.55
CA ALA A 105 -18.77 5.61 21.03
C ALA A 105 -20.12 5.01 20.63
N GLU A 106 -20.22 4.49 19.40
CA GLU A 106 -21.41 3.78 18.92
C GLU A 106 -21.66 2.49 19.71
N LEU A 107 -20.63 1.66 19.93
CA LEU A 107 -20.73 0.46 20.78
C LEU A 107 -21.23 0.82 22.19
N ILE A 108 -20.65 1.86 22.79
CA ILE A 108 -21.01 2.34 24.14
C ILE A 108 -22.45 2.85 24.16
N SER A 109 -22.87 3.61 23.15
CA SER A 109 -24.24 4.14 23.04
C SER A 109 -25.28 3.01 22.98
N ASN A 110 -24.96 1.92 22.28
CA ASN A 110 -25.86 0.78 22.15
C ASN A 110 -26.05 0.03 23.48
N VAL A 111 -24.97 -0.11 24.26
CA VAL A 111 -24.99 -0.82 25.55
C VAL A 111 -25.51 0.06 26.70
N SER A 112 -25.23 1.37 26.69
CA SER A 112 -25.69 2.30 27.73
C SER A 112 -27.21 2.52 27.73
N SER A 113 -27.90 2.16 26.63
CA SER A 113 -29.36 2.13 26.57
C SER A 113 -30.01 1.03 27.42
N THR A 114 -29.24 -0.01 27.79
CA THR A 114 -29.64 -1.07 28.72
C THR A 114 -29.19 -0.73 30.14
N GLN A 115 -30.12 -0.24 30.97
CA GLN A 115 -29.84 0.15 32.35
C GLN A 115 -29.38 -1.03 33.22
N LEU A 116 -28.43 -0.76 34.13
CA LEU A 116 -28.13 -1.51 35.38
C LEU A 116 -27.39 -2.86 35.30
N GLN A 117 -26.96 -3.36 34.15
CA GLN A 117 -26.10 -4.56 34.10
C GLN A 117 -24.61 -4.19 34.04
N GLU A 118 -23.81 -4.86 34.87
CA GLU A 118 -22.35 -4.85 34.73
C GLU A 118 -21.99 -5.27 33.31
N TRP A 119 -21.11 -4.50 32.68
CA TRP A 119 -20.66 -4.79 31.32
C TRP A 119 -19.88 -6.11 31.31
N PRO A 120 -20.29 -7.11 30.51
CA PRO A 120 -19.58 -8.38 30.44
C PRO A 120 -18.21 -8.25 29.76
N GLU A 121 -17.31 -9.19 30.03
CA GLU A 121 -15.94 -9.20 29.47
C GLU A 121 -15.97 -9.30 27.92
N GLU A 122 -17.00 -9.92 27.35
CA GLU A 122 -17.24 -9.94 25.90
C GLU A 122 -17.35 -8.54 25.29
N LEU A 123 -17.84 -7.53 26.03
CA LEU A 123 -17.86 -6.15 25.53
C LEU A 123 -16.46 -5.57 25.40
N TRP A 124 -15.56 -5.87 26.35
CA TRP A 124 -14.16 -5.47 26.22
C TRP A 124 -13.53 -6.12 25.00
N HIS A 125 -13.78 -7.42 24.78
CA HIS A 125 -13.30 -8.10 23.58
C HIS A 125 -13.84 -7.47 22.30
N ASN A 126 -15.12 -7.13 22.23
CA ASN A 126 -15.72 -6.46 21.08
C ASN A 126 -15.09 -5.08 20.83
N ALA A 127 -14.94 -4.27 21.87
CA ALA A 127 -14.27 -2.97 21.80
C ALA A 127 -12.83 -3.10 21.29
N TRP A 128 -12.07 -4.06 21.83
CA TRP A 128 -10.70 -4.31 21.38
C TRP A 128 -10.65 -4.82 19.94
N GLN A 129 -11.59 -5.68 19.51
CA GLN A 129 -11.67 -6.13 18.12
C GLN A 129 -11.94 -4.98 17.14
N ILE A 130 -12.74 -3.99 17.51
CA ILE A 130 -12.93 -2.77 16.71
C ILE A 130 -11.59 -2.07 16.48
N VAL A 131 -10.83 -1.84 17.56
CA VAL A 131 -9.50 -1.22 17.48
C VAL A 131 -8.55 -2.05 16.62
N LEU A 132 -8.48 -3.36 16.83
CA LEU A 132 -7.62 -4.25 16.04
C LEU A 132 -8.00 -4.25 14.55
N SER A 133 -9.29 -4.25 14.24
CA SER A 133 -9.79 -4.25 12.85
C SER A 133 -9.45 -2.95 12.13
N ILE A 134 -9.74 -1.80 12.75
CA ILE A 134 -9.43 -0.50 12.17
C ILE A 134 -7.92 -0.31 12.06
N SER A 135 -7.14 -0.76 13.06
CA SER A 135 -5.69 -0.71 13.03
C SER A 135 -5.11 -1.51 11.87
N GLU A 136 -5.60 -2.73 11.65
CA GLU A 136 -5.13 -3.58 10.56
C GLU A 136 -5.47 -2.98 9.19
N GLY A 137 -6.70 -2.49 9.02
CA GLY A 137 -7.13 -1.85 7.77
C GLY A 137 -6.41 -0.54 7.45
N ASN A 138 -5.83 0.13 8.45
CA ASN A 138 -5.08 1.38 8.28
C ASN A 138 -3.58 1.22 8.55
N ARG A 139 -3.08 -0.03 8.62
CA ARG A 139 -1.68 -0.31 8.88
C ARG A 139 -0.83 0.24 7.74
N VAL A 140 0.31 0.85 8.08
CA VAL A 140 1.30 1.21 7.07
C VAL A 140 2.06 -0.05 6.67
N SER A 141 2.08 -0.36 5.38
CA SER A 141 2.86 -1.46 4.87
C SER A 141 4.36 -1.19 5.01
N ALA A 142 5.09 -2.17 5.53
CA ALA A 142 6.54 -2.10 5.73
C ALA A 142 7.32 -2.01 4.40
N VAL A 143 6.72 -2.47 3.30
CA VAL A 143 7.33 -2.47 1.96
C VAL A 143 6.92 -1.26 1.11
N ALA A 144 5.97 -0.45 1.56
CA ALA A 144 5.38 0.63 0.77
C ALA A 144 6.38 1.66 0.21
N ASN A 145 7.49 1.88 0.91
CA ASN A 145 8.53 2.83 0.54
C ASN A 145 9.62 2.24 -0.37
N LEU A 146 9.61 0.92 -0.61
CA LEU A 146 10.52 0.32 -1.58
C LEU A 146 10.23 0.88 -2.97
N TRP A 147 11.29 1.08 -3.75
CA TRP A 147 11.18 1.71 -5.06
C TRP A 147 10.20 0.97 -5.98
N CYS A 148 10.17 -0.36 -5.93
CA CYS A 148 9.24 -1.18 -6.71
C CYS A 148 7.77 -0.91 -6.38
N PHE A 149 7.42 -0.65 -5.12
CA PHE A 149 6.05 -0.41 -4.69
C PHE A 149 5.65 1.06 -4.81
N ARG A 150 6.55 1.98 -4.50
CA ARG A 150 6.34 3.44 -4.59
C ARG A 150 6.15 3.90 -6.03
N ASP A 151 7.01 3.45 -6.95
CA ASP A 151 7.04 3.93 -8.33
C ASP A 151 6.44 2.92 -9.32
N PHE A 152 5.54 2.05 -8.83
CA PHE A 152 4.90 0.96 -9.60
C PHE A 152 4.43 1.40 -10.99
N ALA A 153 3.63 2.46 -11.07
CA ALA A 153 3.07 2.95 -12.32
C ALA A 153 4.17 3.40 -13.31
N GLN A 154 5.18 4.12 -12.82
CA GLN A 154 6.28 4.58 -13.67
C GLN A 154 7.12 3.41 -14.20
N ILE A 155 7.43 2.43 -13.35
CA ILE A 155 8.23 1.26 -13.74
C ILE A 155 7.45 0.43 -14.77
N THR A 156 6.19 0.11 -14.50
CA THR A 156 5.38 -0.70 -15.41
C THR A 156 5.11 -0.02 -16.75
N MET A 157 4.94 1.31 -16.78
CA MET A 157 4.79 2.06 -18.03
C MET A 157 6.07 2.14 -18.85
N SER A 158 7.24 2.21 -18.21
CA SER A 158 8.52 2.39 -18.90
C SER A 158 9.20 1.08 -19.28
N ARG A 159 9.07 0.04 -18.44
CA ARG A 159 9.80 -1.23 -18.57
C ARG A 159 8.91 -2.47 -18.70
N GLY A 160 7.61 -2.35 -18.39
CA GLY A 160 6.68 -3.47 -18.36
C GLY A 160 6.52 -4.11 -16.98
N TYR A 161 5.53 -4.98 -16.87
CA TYR A 161 5.18 -5.68 -15.63
C TYR A 161 6.20 -6.76 -15.28
N GLU A 162 6.74 -7.46 -16.26
CA GLU A 162 7.75 -8.50 -16.06
C GLU A 162 9.02 -7.93 -15.39
N GLU A 163 9.55 -6.83 -15.93
CA GLU A 163 10.72 -6.15 -15.36
C GLU A 163 10.43 -5.62 -13.94
N TRP A 164 9.25 -5.04 -13.73
CA TRP A 164 8.82 -4.64 -12.39
C TRP A 164 8.84 -5.82 -11.40
N CYS A 165 8.38 -7.01 -11.83
CA CYS A 165 8.36 -8.21 -10.98
C CYS A 165 9.77 -8.62 -10.57
N TYR A 166 10.74 -8.61 -11.48
CA TYR A 166 12.14 -8.90 -11.14
C TYR A 166 12.71 -7.89 -10.13
N ILE A 167 12.41 -6.60 -10.28
CA ILE A 167 12.84 -5.57 -9.32
C ILE A 167 12.21 -5.81 -7.94
N MET A 168 10.91 -6.14 -7.90
CA MET A 168 10.20 -6.42 -6.65
C MET A 168 10.81 -7.62 -5.93
N ILE A 169 11.05 -8.72 -6.64
CA ILE A 169 11.71 -9.92 -6.09
C ILE A 169 13.08 -9.54 -5.52
N GLY A 170 13.92 -8.84 -6.29
CA GLY A 170 15.25 -8.44 -5.84
C GLY A 170 15.24 -7.56 -4.57
N GLN A 171 14.29 -6.64 -4.44
CA GLN A 171 14.19 -5.76 -3.26
C GLN A 171 13.55 -6.42 -2.03
N THR A 172 12.79 -7.50 -2.23
CA THR A 172 12.06 -8.18 -1.14
C THR A 172 12.74 -9.46 -0.66
N GLU A 173 13.63 -10.04 -1.46
CA GLU A 173 14.39 -11.24 -1.09
C GLU A 173 15.74 -10.95 -0.43
N ALA A 174 16.39 -9.82 -0.75
CA ALA A 174 17.75 -9.53 -0.29
C ALA A 174 17.88 -8.11 0.30
N PRO A 175 18.01 -7.95 1.64
CA PRO A 175 17.90 -8.98 2.68
C PRO A 175 16.47 -9.51 2.86
N PHE A 176 16.32 -10.69 3.50
CA PHE A 176 15.05 -11.33 3.90
C PHE A 176 14.32 -10.53 5.01
N LYS A 177 14.23 -9.21 4.82
CA LYS A 177 13.73 -8.25 5.79
C LYS A 177 12.21 -8.23 5.84
N TYR A 178 11.56 -8.56 4.73
CA TYR A 178 10.12 -8.44 4.59
C TYR A 178 9.46 -9.82 4.62
N LEU A 179 8.33 -9.94 5.29
CA LEU A 179 7.58 -11.18 5.46
C LEU A 179 6.51 -11.35 4.36
N PHE A 180 6.10 -12.59 4.10
CA PHE A 180 5.13 -12.91 3.03
C PHE A 180 3.85 -12.07 3.15
N HIS A 181 3.34 -11.96 4.37
CA HIS A 181 2.11 -11.24 4.68
C HIS A 181 2.27 -9.71 4.58
N GLU A 182 3.48 -9.17 4.68
CA GLU A 182 3.71 -7.73 4.51
C GLU A 182 3.58 -7.32 3.05
N ILE A 183 4.10 -8.15 2.14
CA ILE A 183 3.94 -7.95 0.69
C ILE A 183 2.47 -8.17 0.29
N ALA A 184 1.82 -9.21 0.81
CA ALA A 184 0.40 -9.44 0.58
C ALA A 184 -0.46 -8.26 1.02
N LEU A 185 -0.15 -7.67 2.18
CA LEU A 185 -0.85 -6.49 2.68
C LEU A 185 -0.65 -5.28 1.77
N GLU A 186 0.57 -5.04 1.25
CA GLU A 186 0.81 -3.94 0.31
C GLU A 186 -0.12 -4.03 -0.90
N PHE A 187 -0.28 -5.22 -1.47
CA PHE A 187 -1.19 -5.42 -2.60
C PHE A 187 -2.65 -5.17 -2.21
N ALA A 188 -3.09 -5.62 -1.03
CA ALA A 188 -4.45 -5.44 -0.53
C ALA A 188 -4.78 -3.97 -0.18
N LEU A 189 -3.83 -3.22 0.40
CA LEU A 189 -4.07 -1.81 0.77
C LEU A 189 -4.14 -0.88 -0.44
N LYS A 190 -3.58 -1.29 -1.58
CA LYS A 190 -3.38 -0.47 -2.77
C LYS A 190 -3.97 -1.12 -4.01
N GLU A 191 -5.12 -1.78 -3.85
CA GLU A 191 -5.87 -2.42 -4.94
C GLU A 191 -6.20 -1.47 -6.10
N THR A 192 -6.26 -0.16 -5.86
CA THR A 192 -6.47 0.86 -6.91
C THR A 192 -5.22 1.15 -7.73
N MET A 193 -4.02 0.87 -7.21
CA MET A 193 -2.75 1.10 -7.90
C MET A 193 -2.24 -0.16 -8.61
N TYR A 194 -2.55 -1.34 -8.08
CA TYR A 194 -2.13 -2.62 -8.65
C TYR A 194 -3.23 -3.25 -9.51
N PRO A 195 -2.87 -4.14 -10.47
CA PRO A 195 -3.87 -4.99 -11.10
C PRO A 195 -4.65 -5.78 -10.05
N ILE A 196 -5.99 -5.77 -10.16
CA ILE A 196 -6.94 -6.36 -9.20
C ILE A 196 -6.55 -7.79 -8.77
N ARG A 197 -5.97 -8.58 -9.68
CA ARG A 197 -5.61 -9.98 -9.42
C ARG A 197 -4.29 -10.19 -8.67
N PHE A 198 -3.50 -9.15 -8.41
CA PHE A 198 -2.18 -9.31 -7.80
C PHE A 198 -2.26 -9.90 -6.39
N THR A 199 -3.18 -9.41 -5.57
CA THR A 199 -3.43 -9.96 -4.23
C THR A 199 -3.80 -11.45 -4.30
N ASP A 200 -4.74 -11.81 -5.19
CA ASP A 200 -5.17 -13.21 -5.36
C ASP A 200 -4.04 -14.10 -5.84
N VAL A 201 -3.30 -13.67 -6.87
CA VAL A 201 -2.18 -14.41 -7.47
C VAL A 201 -1.06 -14.62 -6.46
N TRP A 202 -0.75 -13.61 -5.66
CA TRP A 202 0.21 -13.73 -4.57
C TRP A 202 -0.23 -14.77 -3.55
N ASN A 203 -1.50 -14.71 -3.13
CA ASN A 203 -2.06 -15.63 -2.13
C ASN A 203 -2.17 -17.08 -2.61
N MET A 204 -2.14 -17.36 -3.93
CA MET A 204 -2.02 -18.73 -4.46
C MET A 204 -0.74 -19.44 -4.02
N GLY A 205 0.29 -18.68 -3.64
CA GLY A 205 1.52 -19.22 -3.03
C GLY A 205 1.30 -19.86 -1.66
N LYS A 206 0.17 -19.60 -0.97
CA LYS A 206 -0.17 -20.18 0.35
C LYS A 206 0.93 -19.99 1.42
N GLY A 207 1.58 -18.82 1.42
CA GLY A 207 2.68 -18.51 2.34
C GLY A 207 4.06 -18.89 1.83
N ASP A 208 4.15 -19.68 0.76
CA ASP A 208 5.40 -19.96 0.05
C ASP A 208 5.74 -18.79 -0.89
N ARG A 209 6.85 -18.12 -0.58
CA ARG A 209 7.34 -16.96 -1.32
C ARG A 209 7.83 -17.32 -2.71
N GLU A 210 8.54 -18.42 -2.88
CA GLU A 210 9.08 -18.82 -4.18
C GLU A 210 7.91 -19.10 -5.15
N ASN A 211 6.90 -19.81 -4.65
CA ASN A 211 5.70 -20.09 -5.43
C ASN A 211 4.88 -18.82 -5.73
N ALA A 212 4.76 -17.90 -4.76
CA ALA A 212 4.09 -16.63 -4.99
C ALA A 212 4.81 -15.75 -6.02
N ASN A 213 6.15 -15.67 -5.96
CA ASN A 213 6.98 -14.97 -6.93
C ASN A 213 6.80 -15.55 -8.34
N LYS A 214 6.81 -16.87 -8.46
CA LYS A 214 6.55 -17.57 -9.74
C LYS A 214 5.16 -17.25 -10.30
N ASN A 215 4.12 -17.31 -9.48
CA ASN A 215 2.75 -17.02 -9.90
C ASN A 215 2.60 -15.56 -10.34
N LEU A 216 3.20 -14.63 -9.59
CA LEU A 216 3.17 -13.20 -9.92
C LEU A 216 3.92 -12.90 -11.22
N LEU A 217 5.09 -13.53 -11.43
CA LEU A 217 5.86 -13.39 -12.67
C LEU A 217 5.05 -13.85 -13.90
N LEU A 218 4.36 -15.00 -13.80
CA LEU A 218 3.49 -15.50 -14.88
C LEU A 218 2.34 -14.53 -15.20
N GLU A 219 1.74 -13.92 -14.18
CA GLU A 219 0.69 -12.91 -14.37
C GLU A 219 1.26 -11.62 -15.01
N CYS A 220 2.43 -11.18 -14.57
CA CYS A 220 3.13 -10.03 -15.15
C CYS A 220 3.44 -10.25 -16.64
N GLN A 221 3.99 -11.42 -17.00
CA GLN A 221 4.23 -11.80 -18.40
C GLN A 221 2.94 -11.89 -19.22
N ARG A 222 1.82 -12.29 -18.60
CA ARG A 222 0.50 -12.29 -19.26
C ARG A 222 0.04 -10.86 -19.55
N LEU A 223 0.19 -9.94 -18.60
CA LEU A 223 -0.17 -8.53 -18.75
C LEU A 223 0.65 -7.84 -19.83
N ASP A 224 1.97 -8.03 -19.86
CA ASP A 224 2.84 -7.48 -20.91
C ASP A 224 2.46 -7.98 -22.30
N ARG A 225 2.15 -9.28 -22.43
CA ARG A 225 1.65 -9.85 -23.70
C ARG A 225 0.34 -9.20 -24.14
N LEU A 226 -0.58 -8.91 -23.22
CA LEU A 226 -1.84 -8.24 -23.54
C LEU A 226 -1.63 -6.79 -23.98
N LEU A 227 -0.72 -6.07 -23.32
CA LEU A 227 -0.39 -4.69 -23.69
C LEU A 227 0.22 -4.60 -25.09
N ARG A 228 1.18 -5.48 -25.40
CA ARG A 228 1.79 -5.56 -26.74
C ARG A 228 0.73 -5.86 -27.81
N LYS A 229 -0.19 -6.80 -27.55
CA LYS A 229 -1.30 -7.11 -28.46
C LYS A 229 -2.23 -5.92 -28.69
N LYS A 230 -2.57 -5.16 -27.63
CA LYS A 230 -3.42 -3.97 -27.73
C LYS A 230 -2.74 -2.85 -28.53
N ALA A 231 -1.46 -2.58 -28.26
CA ALA A 231 -0.67 -1.61 -29.01
C ALA A 231 -0.59 -1.98 -30.51
N GLY A 232 -0.33 -3.26 -30.81
CA GLY A 232 -0.32 -3.75 -32.19
C GLY A 232 -1.67 -3.55 -32.91
N ARG A 233 -2.79 -3.79 -32.24
CA ARG A 233 -4.14 -3.53 -32.79
C ARG A 233 -4.39 -2.05 -33.05
N ILE A 234 -3.96 -1.16 -32.14
CA ILE A 234 -4.12 0.29 -32.32
C ILE A 234 -3.32 0.76 -33.54
N ILE A 235 -2.06 0.35 -33.66
CA ILE A 235 -1.20 0.69 -34.81
C ILE A 235 -1.82 0.16 -36.11
N HIS A 236 -2.32 -1.08 -36.10
CA HIS A 236 -2.99 -1.66 -37.27
C HIS A 236 -4.25 -0.87 -37.67
N ASN A 237 -5.10 -0.50 -36.70
CA ASN A 237 -6.31 0.27 -36.96
C ASN A 237 -6.01 1.69 -37.46
N GLN A 238 -4.96 2.34 -36.94
CA GLN A 238 -4.53 3.65 -37.43
C GLN A 238 -4.02 3.58 -38.88
N LYS A 239 -3.23 2.55 -39.22
CA LYS A 239 -2.78 2.31 -40.60
C LYS A 239 -3.96 2.06 -41.53
N LYS A 240 -4.92 1.22 -41.11
CA LYS A 240 -6.13 0.93 -41.88
C LYS A 240 -6.96 2.20 -42.12
N LYS A 241 -7.17 3.01 -41.09
CA LYS A 241 -7.92 4.27 -41.20
C LYS A 241 -7.26 5.25 -42.18
N LYS A 242 -5.95 5.45 -42.09
CA LYS A 242 -5.20 6.28 -43.05
C LYS A 242 -5.31 5.76 -44.48
N SER A 243 -5.21 4.44 -44.66
CA SER A 243 -5.39 3.84 -46.00
C SER A 243 -6.78 4.07 -46.57
N THR A 244 -7.83 3.99 -45.73
CA THR A 244 -9.20 4.27 -46.16
C THR A 244 -9.43 5.75 -46.45
N GLU A 245 -8.89 6.66 -45.63
CA GLU A 245 -8.96 8.11 -45.86
C GLU A 245 -8.29 8.53 -47.18
N ILE A 246 -7.12 7.93 -47.51
CA ILE A 246 -6.44 8.16 -48.80
C ILE A 246 -7.28 7.63 -49.97
N GLN A 247 -7.87 6.44 -49.85
CA GLN A 247 -8.74 5.89 -50.90
C GLN A 247 -9.98 6.75 -51.14
N THR A 248 -10.64 7.24 -50.08
CA THR A 248 -11.82 8.11 -50.21
C THR A 248 -11.45 9.44 -50.86
N ALA A 249 -10.36 10.08 -50.43
CA ALA A 249 -9.89 11.34 -51.01
C ALA A 249 -9.54 11.21 -52.49
N ASN A 250 -8.98 10.06 -52.90
CA ASN A 250 -8.71 9.76 -54.29
C ASN A 250 -10.02 9.66 -55.09
N ILE A 251 -10.99 8.87 -54.63
CA ILE A 251 -12.29 8.70 -55.29
C ILE A 251 -12.99 10.05 -55.45
N GLU A 252 -13.01 10.89 -54.41
CA GLU A 252 -13.58 12.24 -54.49
C GLU A 252 -12.85 13.13 -55.50
N GLY A 253 -11.51 13.07 -55.54
CA GLY A 253 -10.71 13.76 -56.55
C GLY A 253 -11.01 13.29 -57.98
N PHE A 254 -11.16 11.98 -58.18
CA PHE A 254 -11.53 11.41 -59.47
C PHE A 254 -12.94 11.84 -59.91
N LEU A 255 -13.91 11.84 -58.98
CA LEU A 255 -15.29 12.26 -59.22
C LEU A 255 -15.39 13.77 -59.50
N ALA A 256 -14.60 14.61 -58.83
CA ALA A 256 -14.55 16.04 -59.10
C ALA A 256 -14.05 16.33 -60.52
N ILE A 257 -12.95 15.68 -60.94
CA ILE A 257 -12.42 15.82 -62.31
C ILE A 257 -13.45 15.35 -63.34
N ALA A 258 -14.11 14.21 -63.11
CA ALA A 258 -15.16 13.72 -64.00
C ALA A 258 -16.35 14.69 -64.11
N THR A 259 -16.72 15.34 -62.99
CA THR A 259 -17.80 16.34 -62.96
C THR A 259 -17.43 17.59 -63.76
N ASP A 260 -16.19 18.09 -63.61
CA ASP A 260 -15.69 19.26 -64.35
C ASP A 260 -15.60 18.99 -65.87
N VAL A 261 -15.26 17.76 -66.28
CA VAL A 261 -15.28 17.34 -67.69
C VAL A 261 -16.70 17.33 -68.24
N VAL A 262 -17.67 16.79 -67.50
CA VAL A 262 -19.08 16.74 -67.92
C VAL A 262 -19.69 18.15 -68.04
N ARG A 263 -19.26 19.09 -67.20
CA ARG A 263 -19.67 20.50 -67.28
C ARG A 263 -18.99 21.28 -68.40
N GLY A 264 -17.94 20.72 -69.02
CA GLY A 264 -17.15 21.38 -70.05
C GLY A 264 -16.13 22.40 -69.50
N ASP A 265 -15.92 22.41 -68.18
CA ASP A 265 -15.02 23.35 -67.51
C ASP A 265 -13.53 23.03 -67.76
N ILE A 266 -13.23 21.78 -68.13
CA ILE A 266 -11.89 21.33 -68.53
C ILE A 266 -11.94 20.40 -69.75
N GLY A 267 -10.97 20.53 -70.65
CA GLY A 267 -10.81 19.66 -71.82
C GLY A 267 -10.26 18.26 -71.46
N GLN A 268 -10.53 17.27 -72.31
CA GLN A 268 -10.18 15.86 -72.08
C GLN A 268 -8.68 15.62 -71.82
N GLU A 269 -7.78 16.28 -72.56
CA GLU A 269 -6.33 16.14 -72.35
C GLU A 269 -5.87 16.69 -70.99
N SER A 270 -6.52 17.77 -70.53
CA SER A 270 -6.26 18.36 -69.20
C SER A 270 -6.76 17.47 -68.06
N ALA A 271 -7.88 16.76 -68.27
CA ALA A 271 -8.38 15.79 -67.32
C ALA A 271 -7.44 14.58 -67.16
N VAL A 272 -6.90 14.05 -68.27
CA VAL A 272 -5.91 12.95 -68.24
C VAL A 272 -4.65 13.35 -67.47
N ALA A 273 -4.13 14.55 -67.68
CA ALA A 273 -2.97 15.05 -66.93
C ALA A 273 -3.25 15.18 -65.42
N LYS A 274 -4.48 15.58 -65.04
CA LYS A 274 -4.89 15.66 -63.63
C LYS A 274 -5.09 14.29 -62.98
N PHE A 275 -5.62 13.31 -63.72
CA PHE A 275 -5.76 11.93 -63.23
C PHE A 275 -4.39 11.28 -62.98
N ASN A 276 -3.46 11.38 -63.93
CA ASN A 276 -2.11 10.83 -63.77
C ASN A 276 -1.39 11.44 -62.56
N LYS A 277 -1.63 12.72 -62.25
CA LYS A 277 -1.07 13.40 -61.09
C LYS A 277 -1.66 12.96 -59.75
N ILE A 278 -2.89 12.45 -59.73
CA ILE A 278 -3.49 11.83 -58.54
C ILE A 278 -2.89 10.43 -58.35
N GLU A 279 -2.70 9.66 -59.44
CA GLU A 279 -2.07 8.34 -59.38
C GLU A 279 -0.60 8.41 -58.91
N GLU A 280 0.22 9.32 -59.47
CA GLU A 280 1.63 9.47 -59.07
C GLU A 280 1.83 9.84 -57.59
N LYS A 281 0.87 10.54 -56.96
CA LYS A 281 0.93 10.91 -55.54
C LYS A 281 0.59 9.76 -54.60
N THR A 282 0.14 8.62 -55.12
CA THR A 282 -0.42 7.51 -54.34
C THR A 282 0.42 6.24 -54.36
N THR A 283 1.46 6.18 -55.21
CA THR A 283 2.56 5.19 -55.22
C THR A 283 3.74 5.63 -54.37
#